data_AF-A0A9E7WFC9-F1
#
_entry.id   AF-A0A9E7WFC9-F1
#
_cell.length_a   1.000
_cell.length_b   1.000
_cell.length_c   1.000
_cell.angle_alpha   90.00
_cell.angle_beta   90.00
_cell.angle_gamma   90.00
#
_symmetry.space_group_name_H-M   'P 1'
#
loop_
_entity.id
_entity.type
_entity.pdbx_description
1 polymer ?
#
loop_
_entity_poly.entity_id
_entity_poly.type
_entity_poly.pdbx_seq_one_letter_code
_entity_poly.pdbx_strand_id
1 'polypeptide(L)'
;MGELGQYRTAIEDAVGGSKPVTNTAIGYIPSNITTGTSATDIATLNADGSGQLQVTLGGNAHPRVSGILITFQRSTAGSWECVIDNSANLSGWQDSYLPPGCRL
;
A
#
# COMPACT_ATOMS: atom_id res chain seq x y z
N MET A 1 -0.29 2.02 -8.75
CA MET A 1 -0.96 2.98 -7.83
C MET A 1 -2.47 2.84 -7.79
N GLY A 2 -3.15 2.72 -8.93
CA GLY A 2 -4.62 2.60 -8.95
C GLY A 2 -5.16 1.43 -8.14
N GLU A 3 -4.54 0.25 -8.22
CA GLU A 3 -4.99 -0.96 -7.52
C GLU A 3 -4.92 -0.85 -5.99
N LEU A 4 -3.88 -0.23 -5.45
CA LEU A 4 -3.73 -0.07 -4.01
C LEU A 4 -4.57 1.13 -3.52
N GLY A 5 -4.56 2.24 -4.25
CA GLY A 5 -5.24 3.47 -3.84
C GLY A 5 -6.76 3.36 -3.67
N GLN A 6 -7.42 2.34 -4.26
CA GLN A 6 -8.86 2.11 -4.13
C GLN A 6 -9.29 1.66 -2.72
N TYR A 7 -8.40 1.02 -1.96
CA TYR A 7 -8.75 0.49 -0.62
C TYR A 7 -8.74 1.55 0.47
N ARG A 8 -8.29 2.78 0.16
CA ARG A 8 -8.30 3.91 1.10
C ARG A 8 -9.71 4.21 1.62
N THR A 9 -10.71 4.16 0.75
CA THR A 9 -12.11 4.40 1.13
C THR A 9 -12.61 3.41 2.18
N ALA A 10 -12.21 2.13 2.08
CA ALA A 10 -12.58 1.11 3.07
C ALA A 10 -11.92 1.37 4.44
N ILE A 11 -10.69 1.88 4.45
CA ILE A 11 -10.00 2.28 5.69
C ILE A 11 -10.68 3.50 6.31
N GLU A 12 -11.08 4.51 5.53
CA GLU A 12 -11.81 5.68 6.04
C GLU A 12 -13.16 5.29 6.67
N ASP A 13 -13.88 4.36 6.06
CA ASP A 13 -15.12 3.82 6.60
C ASP A 13 -14.88 3.04 7.92
N ALA A 14 -13.76 2.32 8.03
CA ALA A 14 -13.36 1.65 9.26
C ALA A 14 -13.04 2.61 10.41
N VAL A 15 -12.41 3.75 10.11
CA VAL A 15 -12.13 4.82 11.09
C VAL A 15 -13.42 5.36 11.71
N GLY A 16 -14.45 5.60 10.89
CA GLY A 16 -15.73 6.13 11.36
C GLY A 16 -16.65 5.09 12.01
N GLY A 17 -16.49 3.80 11.67
CA GLY A 17 -17.48 2.76 11.96
C GLY A 17 -17.01 1.59 12.83
N SER A 18 -15.76 1.60 13.34
CA SER A 18 -15.17 0.45 14.05
C SER A 18 -15.19 -0.86 13.24
N LYS A 19 -15.08 -0.76 11.91
CA LYS A 19 -15.04 -1.94 11.03
C LYS A 19 -13.65 -2.59 11.08
N PRO A 20 -13.56 -3.92 10.93
CA PRO A 20 -12.26 -4.58 10.85
C PRO A 20 -11.50 -4.14 9.60
N VAL A 21 -10.19 -3.95 9.73
CA VAL A 21 -9.28 -3.66 8.62
C VAL A 21 -8.50 -4.94 8.30
N THR A 22 -9.16 -5.85 7.59
CA THR A 22 -8.58 -7.09 7.06
C THR A 22 -8.77 -7.16 5.55
N ASN A 23 -7.99 -7.98 4.85
CA ASN A 23 -8.10 -8.19 3.41
C ASN A 23 -9.52 -8.56 2.99
N THR A 24 -10.18 -9.45 3.74
CA THR A 24 -11.56 -9.84 3.47
C THR A 24 -12.52 -8.67 3.66
N ALA A 25 -12.34 -7.87 4.71
CA ALA A 25 -13.24 -6.75 5.01
C ALA A 25 -13.11 -5.60 4.00
N ILE A 26 -11.90 -5.33 3.51
CA ILE A 26 -11.65 -4.28 2.51
C ILE A 26 -11.82 -4.75 1.07
N GLY A 27 -12.15 -6.03 0.86
CA GLY A 27 -12.32 -6.63 -0.47
C GLY A 27 -11.01 -6.72 -1.27
N TYR A 28 -9.89 -6.96 -0.60
CA TYR A 28 -8.59 -7.09 -1.26
C TYR A 28 -8.55 -8.33 -2.16
N ILE A 29 -8.11 -8.12 -3.40
CA ILE A 29 -7.86 -9.18 -4.38
C ILE A 29 -6.36 -9.12 -4.72
N PRO A 30 -5.59 -10.18 -4.40
CA PRO A 30 -4.17 -10.20 -4.71
C PRO A 30 -3.86 -9.97 -6.18
N SER A 31 -2.92 -9.05 -6.43
CA SER A 31 -2.44 -8.73 -7.78
C SER A 31 -1.21 -9.57 -8.14
N ASN A 32 -1.12 -10.02 -9.39
CA ASN A 32 -0.01 -10.85 -9.86
C ASN A 32 1.33 -10.08 -10.01
N ILE A 33 1.31 -8.76 -9.87
CA ILE A 33 2.50 -7.88 -9.86
C ILE A 33 2.90 -7.44 -8.44
N THR A 34 2.30 -8.05 -7.42
CA THR A 34 2.65 -7.84 -6.01
C THR A 34 2.97 -9.17 -5.34
N THR A 35 3.66 -9.13 -4.20
CA THR A 35 3.86 -10.31 -3.35
C THR A 35 2.77 -10.45 -2.27
N GLY A 36 1.76 -9.57 -2.28
CA GLY A 36 0.67 -9.62 -1.32
C GLY A 36 -0.14 -10.89 -1.49
N THR A 37 -0.59 -11.49 -0.38
CA THR A 37 -1.41 -12.70 -0.37
C THR A 37 -2.72 -12.43 0.35
N SER A 38 -3.74 -13.26 0.13
CA SER A 38 -5.00 -13.17 0.89
C SER A 38 -4.80 -13.46 2.39
N ALA A 39 -3.73 -14.17 2.76
CA ALA A 39 -3.43 -14.57 4.14
C ALA A 39 -2.76 -13.48 4.98
N THR A 40 -2.23 -12.42 4.35
CA THR A 40 -1.55 -11.33 5.06
C THR A 40 -2.24 -10.02 4.74
N ASP A 41 -2.81 -9.40 5.77
CA ASP A 41 -3.50 -8.13 5.63
C ASP A 41 -2.57 -7.04 5.09
N ILE A 42 -2.98 -6.41 3.99
CA ILE A 42 -2.22 -5.32 3.37
C ILE A 42 -2.47 -3.98 4.05
N ALA A 43 -3.45 -3.91 4.94
CA ALA A 43 -3.88 -2.70 5.61
C ALA A 43 -3.76 -2.86 7.13
N THR A 44 -3.40 -1.78 7.81
CA THR A 44 -3.51 -1.67 9.26
C THR A 44 -4.15 -0.35 9.64
N LEU A 45 -4.85 -0.34 10.76
CA LEU A 45 -5.44 0.84 11.36
C LEU A 45 -5.18 0.82 12.86
N ASN A 46 -4.57 1.88 13.36
CA ASN A 46 -4.28 2.09 14.77
C ASN A 46 -5.47 2.76 15.47
N ALA A 47 -5.51 2.63 16.80
CA ALA A 47 -6.59 3.20 17.61
C ALA A 47 -6.65 4.74 17.57
N ASP A 48 -5.55 5.42 17.23
CA ASP A 48 -5.48 6.87 17.06
C ASP A 48 -5.97 7.33 15.67
N GLY A 49 -6.42 6.40 14.83
CA GLY A 49 -6.86 6.65 13.46
C GLY A 49 -5.72 6.70 12.43
N SER A 50 -4.45 6.68 12.83
CA SER A 50 -3.36 6.49 11.88
C SER A 50 -3.40 5.08 11.30
N GLY A 51 -2.83 4.89 10.11
CA GLY A 51 -2.84 3.57 9.49
C GLY A 51 -1.98 3.53 8.26
N GLN A 52 -1.97 2.36 7.63
CA GLN A 52 -1.24 2.18 6.39
C GLN A 52 -1.91 1.15 5.50
N LEU A 53 -1.60 1.26 4.22
CA LEU A 53 -1.93 0.29 3.20
C LEU A 53 -0.68 0.03 2.39
N GLN A 54 -0.13 -1.18 2.45
CA GLN A 54 1.18 -1.50 1.92
C GLN A 54 1.20 -2.77 1.09
N VAL A 55 1.97 -2.77 0.01
CA VAL A 55 2.30 -3.96 -0.78
C VAL A 55 3.71 -3.87 -1.32
N THR A 56 4.36 -5.02 -1.49
CA THR A 56 5.65 -5.10 -2.18
C THR A 56 5.42 -5.53 -3.62
N LEU A 57 6.04 -4.82 -4.56
CA LEU A 57 6.06 -5.20 -5.97
C LEU A 57 6.86 -6.49 -6.15
N GLY A 58 6.36 -7.40 -6.98
CA GLY A 58 6.99 -8.69 -7.21
C GLY A 58 6.15 -9.57 -8.11
N GLY A 59 6.32 -10.90 -8.04
CA GLY A 59 5.62 -11.82 -8.93
C GLY A 59 5.98 -11.54 -10.39
N ASN A 60 5.01 -11.08 -11.18
CA ASN A 60 5.17 -10.70 -12.59
C ASN A 60 5.63 -9.25 -12.79
N ALA A 61 5.92 -8.50 -11.73
CA ALA A 61 6.48 -7.15 -11.84
C ALA A 61 7.84 -7.19 -12.58
N HIS A 62 8.14 -6.10 -13.30
CA HIS A 62 9.42 -5.99 -14.00
C HIS A 62 10.59 -6.09 -12.99
N PRO A 63 11.68 -6.82 -13.28
CA PRO A 63 12.76 -7.05 -12.32
C PRO A 63 13.39 -5.78 -11.72
N ARG A 64 13.36 -4.66 -12.46
CA ARG A 64 13.84 -3.34 -12.00
C ARG A 64 13.01 -2.69 -10.89
N VAL A 65 11.78 -3.14 -10.68
CA VAL A 65 10.87 -2.64 -9.62
C VAL A 65 10.41 -3.76 -8.70
N SER A 66 10.93 -4.98 -8.86
CA SER A 66 10.68 -6.06 -7.91
C SER A 66 11.34 -5.74 -6.57
N GLY A 67 10.65 -6.04 -5.46
CA GLY A 67 11.09 -5.76 -4.10
C GLY A 67 10.75 -4.36 -3.59
N ILE A 68 10.29 -3.45 -4.45
CA ILE A 68 9.92 -2.09 -4.05
C ILE A 68 8.66 -2.13 -3.19
N LEU A 69 8.70 -1.52 -2.00
CA LEU A 69 7.56 -1.41 -1.11
C LEU A 69 6.80 -0.11 -1.41
N ILE A 70 5.49 -0.24 -1.62
CA ILE A 70 4.58 0.88 -1.82
C ILE A 70 3.69 0.96 -0.60
N THR A 71 3.69 2.11 0.07
CA THR A 71 2.87 2.35 1.26
C THR A 71 2.06 3.64 1.10
N PHE A 72 0.75 3.55 1.27
CA PHE A 72 -0.09 4.70 1.55
C PHE A 72 -0.22 4.83 3.07
N GLN A 73 0.32 5.92 3.63
CA GLN A 73 0.25 6.22 5.05
C GLN A 73 -0.91 7.17 5.32
N ARG A 74 -1.76 6.83 6.29
CA ARG A 74 -2.82 7.69 6.79
C ARG A 74 -2.37 8.34 8.09
N SER A 75 -2.39 9.67 8.15
CA SER A 75 -2.16 10.41 9.39
C SER A 75 -3.39 10.37 10.30
N THR A 76 -3.22 10.70 11.58
CA THR A 76 -4.33 10.89 12.52
C THR A 76 -5.29 12.01 12.08
N ALA A 77 -4.81 12.97 11.28
CA ALA A 77 -5.61 14.04 10.68
C ALA A 77 -6.38 13.59 9.42
N GLY A 78 -6.26 12.33 8.99
CA GLY A 78 -6.93 11.78 7.80
C GLY A 78 -6.26 12.15 6.48
N SER A 79 -5.06 12.73 6.51
CA SER A 79 -4.28 12.97 5.29
C SER A 79 -3.61 11.68 4.83
N TRP A 80 -3.57 11.45 3.51
CA TRP A 80 -2.88 10.32 2.92
C TRP A 80 -1.59 10.75 2.24
N GLU A 81 -0.51 10.03 2.51
CA GLU A 81 0.77 10.18 1.83
C GLU A 81 1.15 8.88 1.14
N CYS A 82 1.70 8.99 -0.07
CA CYS A 82 2.27 7.87 -0.79
C CYS A 82 3.78 7.82 -0.59
N VAL A 83 4.30 6.71 -0.09
CA VAL A 83 5.71 6.47 0.20
C VAL A 83 6.18 5.24 -0.56
N ILE A 84 7.32 5.36 -1.24
CA ILE A 84 7.98 4.30 -1.98
C ILE A 84 9.31 4.01 -1.28
N ASP A 85 9.50 2.78 -0.81
CA ASP A 85 10.80 2.33 -0.34
C ASP A 85 11.44 1.44 -1.41
N ASN A 86 12.54 1.95 -1.98
CA ASN A 86 13.32 1.28 -3.02
C ASN A 86 14.60 0.62 -2.52
N SER A 87 14.83 0.60 -1.20
CA SER A 87 16.06 0.09 -0.58
C SER A 87 16.39 -1.36 -0.99
N ALA A 88 15.36 -2.17 -1.26
CA ALA A 88 15.50 -3.55 -1.70
C ALA A 88 16.01 -3.71 -3.15
N ASN A 89 15.99 -2.67 -3.98
CA ASN A 89 16.37 -2.75 -5.41
C ASN A 89 16.93 -1.44 -5.97
N LEU A 90 17.90 -0.86 -5.26
CA LEU A 90 18.54 0.41 -5.64
C LEU A 90 19.22 0.35 -7.02
N SER A 91 19.80 -0.79 -7.41
CA SER A 91 20.49 -0.94 -8.69
C SER A 91 19.55 -1.05 -9.89
N GLY A 92 18.33 -1.54 -9.67
CA GLY A 92 17.29 -1.64 -10.69
C GLY A 92 16.47 -0.36 -10.85
N TRP A 93 16.30 0.38 -9.76
CA TRP A 93 15.48 1.59 -9.68
C TRP A 93 16.01 2.75 -10.54
N GLN A 94 15.08 3.55 -11.05
CA GLN A 94 15.34 4.82 -11.69
C GLN A 94 14.36 5.84 -11.14
N ASP A 95 14.79 7.09 -10.96
CA ASP A 95 13.94 8.16 -10.41
C ASP A 95 12.68 8.40 -11.26
N SER A 96 12.74 8.09 -12.56
CA SER A 96 11.58 8.12 -13.47
C SER A 96 10.48 7.12 -13.12
N TYR A 97 10.76 6.12 -12.27
CA TYR A 97 9.77 5.16 -11.77
C TYR A 97 8.97 5.70 -10.59
N LEU A 98 9.42 6.81 -9.97
CA LEU A 98 8.68 7.46 -8.88
C LEU A 98 7.42 8.13 -9.45
N PRO A 99 6.21 7.70 -9.06
CA PRO A 99 5.00 8.32 -9.57
C PRO A 99 4.83 9.74 -9.01
N PRO A 100 4.27 10.68 -9.80
CA PRO A 100 3.88 11.98 -9.28
C PRO A 100 2.96 11.85 -8.06
N GLY A 101 3.24 12.61 -7.00
CA GLY A 101 2.47 12.57 -5.75
C GLY A 101 2.93 11.50 -4.74
N CYS A 102 4.01 10.78 -5.05
CA CYS A 102 4.68 9.90 -4.10
C CYS A 102 6.07 10.45 -3.76
N ARG A 103 6.55 10.14 -2.55
CA ARG A 103 7.93 10.39 -2.16
C ARG A 103 8.66 9.07 -1.93
N LEU A 104 9.98 9.15 -1.97
CA LEU A 104 10.87 8.12 -1.42
C LEU A 104 10.99 8.24 0.10
#